data_AF-A0A1B6F3G8-F1
#
_entry.id   AF-A0A1B6F3G8-F1
#
_cell.length_a   1.000
_cell.length_b   1.000
_cell.length_c   1.000
_cell.angle_alpha   90.00
_cell.angle_beta   90.00
_cell.angle_gamma   90.00
#
_symmetry.space_group_name_H-M   'P 1'
#
loop_
_entity.id
_entity.type
_entity.pdbx_description
1 polymer ?
#
loop_
_entity_poly.entity_id
_entity_poly.type
_entity_poly.pdbx_seq_one_letter_code
_entity_poly.pdbx_strand_id
1 'polypeptide(L)'
;MLKQHVAIITVILILTLYKTRCLCQFTFIPILNSDSKQLNATEPTSEESSEKLSFFEKLDDAIYQSLSNPKPGCSDKLFTDIDMFHNCLERVKRMYLDMEGEKIESLRSSVVKLYTTRGGPTFTRFPIDKPENKKRLIDAFKWNDDKFRKLSELQEKLENVWYAVRHIVI
;
A
#
# COMPACT_ATOMS: atom_id res chain seq x y z
N MET A 1 -25.22 -12.89 11.07
CA MET A 1 -23.77 -13.20 11.02
C MET A 1 -23.22 -13.56 9.63
N LEU A 2 -24.04 -13.65 8.58
CA LEU A 2 -23.59 -14.03 7.22
C LEU A 2 -22.77 -12.96 6.47
N LYS A 3 -22.92 -11.66 6.81
CA LYS A 3 -22.29 -10.54 6.07
C LYS A 3 -20.79 -10.37 6.35
N GLN A 4 -20.30 -10.72 7.55
CA GLN A 4 -18.88 -10.57 7.91
C GLN A 4 -17.99 -11.60 7.19
N HIS A 5 -18.49 -12.81 6.94
CA HIS A 5 -17.73 -13.83 6.21
C HIS A 5 -17.57 -13.46 4.73
N VAL A 6 -18.57 -12.82 4.12
CA VAL A 6 -18.48 -12.36 2.73
C VAL A 6 -17.37 -11.31 2.55
N ALA A 7 -17.25 -10.33 3.46
CA ALA A 7 -16.23 -9.30 3.37
C ALA A 7 -14.80 -9.85 3.51
N ILE A 8 -14.59 -10.80 4.43
CA ILE A 8 -13.29 -11.45 4.62
C ILE A 8 -12.95 -12.33 3.41
N ILE A 9 -13.93 -13.08 2.89
CA ILE A 9 -13.77 -13.90 1.69
C ILE A 9 -13.45 -13.03 0.46
N THR A 10 -14.09 -11.86 0.31
CA THR A 10 -13.79 -10.93 -0.80
C THR A 10 -12.37 -10.37 -0.71
N VAL A 11 -11.90 -9.98 0.47
CA VAL A 11 -10.51 -9.49 0.65
C VAL A 11 -9.50 -10.61 0.37
N ILE A 12 -9.78 -11.85 0.82
CA ILE A 12 -8.92 -13.01 0.53
C ILE A 12 -8.93 -13.38 -0.95
N LEU A 13 -10.09 -13.31 -1.64
CA LEU A 13 -10.19 -13.57 -3.08
C LEU A 13 -9.43 -12.52 -3.90
N ILE A 14 -9.50 -11.25 -3.51
CA ILE A 14 -8.70 -10.18 -4.12
C ILE A 14 -7.20 -10.49 -3.90
N LEU A 15 -6.78 -10.82 -2.68
CA LEU A 15 -5.38 -11.17 -2.39
C LEU A 15 -4.88 -12.42 -3.14
N THR A 16 -5.74 -13.41 -3.35
CA THR A 16 -5.39 -14.66 -4.07
C THR A 16 -5.30 -14.42 -5.58
N LEU A 17 -6.19 -13.61 -6.16
CA LEU A 17 -6.11 -13.19 -7.57
C LEU A 17 -4.93 -12.25 -7.84
N TYR A 18 -4.46 -11.52 -6.82
CA TYR A 18 -3.23 -10.72 -6.89
C TYR A 18 -1.96 -11.58 -7.05
N LYS A 19 -1.96 -12.83 -6.59
CA LYS A 19 -0.79 -13.71 -6.67
C LYS A 19 -0.55 -14.28 -8.08
N THR A 20 -1.55 -14.28 -8.96
CA THR A 20 -1.48 -14.94 -10.28
C THR A 20 -1.33 -13.99 -11.47
N ARG A 21 -1.45 -12.67 -11.31
CA ARG A 21 -1.44 -11.73 -12.46
C ARG A 21 -0.17 -10.91 -12.68
N CYS A 22 0.90 -11.15 -11.92
CA CYS A 22 2.22 -10.61 -12.20
C CYS A 22 3.30 -11.65 -11.89
N LEU A 23 3.32 -12.75 -12.65
CA LEU A 23 4.51 -13.59 -12.77
C LEU A 23 5.53 -12.88 -13.69
N CYS A 24 6.15 -11.83 -13.17
CA CYS A 24 7.46 -11.40 -13.62
C CYS A 24 8.43 -11.66 -12.46
N GLN A 25 9.06 -12.83 -12.52
CA GLN A 25 10.29 -13.20 -11.81
C GLN A 25 10.39 -12.76 -10.34
N PHE A 26 9.70 -13.49 -9.47
CA PHE A 26 10.28 -13.81 -8.17
C PHE A 26 10.35 -15.33 -8.09
N THR A 27 11.55 -15.87 -8.14
CA THR A 27 11.85 -17.27 -7.80
C THR A 27 11.43 -17.51 -6.37
N PHE A 28 10.25 -18.11 -6.19
CA PHE A 28 9.80 -18.61 -4.90
C PHE A 28 10.30 -20.04 -4.78
N ILE A 29 11.34 -20.26 -3.96
CA ILE A 29 11.77 -21.60 -3.57
C ILE A 29 10.64 -22.19 -2.70
N PRO A 30 10.05 -23.35 -3.06
CA PRO A 30 9.08 -24.00 -2.19
C PRO A 30 9.85 -24.84 -1.17
N ILE A 31 9.70 -24.55 0.12
CA ILE A 31 10.00 -25.54 1.16
C ILE A 31 8.66 -26.12 1.60
N LEU A 32 8.39 -27.33 1.12
CA LEU A 32 7.34 -28.22 1.62
C LEU A 32 7.99 -29.30 2.49
N ASN A 33 7.39 -29.47 3.67
CA ASN A 33 7.24 -30.68 4.49
C ASN A 33 8.30 -31.16 5.51
N SER A 34 7.68 -31.46 6.67
CA SER A 34 7.81 -32.62 7.58
C SER A 34 8.95 -32.69 8.60
N ASP A 35 8.53 -32.50 9.85
CA ASP A 35 8.81 -33.26 11.08
C ASP A 35 10.11 -34.08 11.28
N SER A 36 10.66 -33.86 12.47
CA SER A 36 11.43 -34.78 13.34
C SER A 36 12.91 -35.05 13.02
N LYS A 37 13.83 -34.34 13.69
CA LYS A 37 14.63 -34.84 14.86
C LYS A 37 15.85 -33.95 15.18
N GLN A 38 15.95 -33.66 16.49
CA GLN A 38 17.11 -33.50 17.37
C GLN A 38 18.27 -32.52 17.06
N LEU A 39 18.45 -31.64 18.05
CA LEU A 39 19.69 -31.07 18.62
C LEU A 39 20.98 -31.24 17.81
N ASN A 40 21.57 -30.10 17.44
CA ASN A 40 22.89 -29.72 17.96
C ASN A 40 23.07 -28.20 17.92
N ALA A 41 23.69 -27.69 18.98
CA ALA A 41 23.90 -26.28 19.24
C ALA A 41 24.86 -25.65 18.23
N THR A 42 24.46 -24.53 17.63
CA THR A 42 25.37 -23.45 17.18
C THR A 42 24.55 -22.16 17.13
N GLU A 43 25.16 -21.09 17.68
CA GLU A 43 24.69 -19.72 17.93
C GLU A 43 23.56 -19.17 17.04
N PRO A 44 22.56 -18.46 17.60
CA PRO A 44 21.78 -17.52 16.81
C PRO A 44 22.48 -16.16 16.84
N THR A 45 23.18 -15.90 15.75
CA THR A 45 23.26 -14.59 15.08
C THR A 45 22.06 -13.69 15.41
N SER A 46 22.37 -12.43 15.72
CA SER A 46 21.43 -11.32 15.87
C SER A 46 20.28 -11.39 14.87
N GLU A 47 19.11 -11.81 15.34
CA GLU A 47 17.85 -11.51 14.67
C GLU A 47 17.65 -10.00 14.74
N GLU A 48 18.10 -9.28 13.71
CA GLU A 48 17.55 -7.96 13.42
C GLU A 48 16.04 -8.14 13.31
N SER A 49 15.33 -7.65 14.33
CA SER A 49 13.88 -7.57 14.34
C SER A 49 13.45 -6.68 13.17
N SER A 50 13.29 -7.26 11.98
CA SER A 50 12.73 -6.56 10.83
C SER A 50 11.30 -6.22 11.19
N GLU A 51 11.07 -4.98 11.62
CA GLU A 51 9.77 -4.58 12.13
C GLU A 51 8.74 -4.73 11.00
N LYS A 52 7.74 -5.57 11.23
CA LYS A 52 6.75 -5.90 10.19
C LYS A 52 5.98 -4.63 9.81
N LEU A 53 6.17 -4.15 8.58
CA LEU A 53 5.45 -3.01 8.03
C LEU A 53 3.93 -3.23 8.10
N SER A 54 3.19 -2.19 8.46
CA SER A 54 1.72 -2.18 8.42
C SER A 54 1.21 -2.24 6.98
N PHE A 55 -0.10 -2.47 6.83
CA PHE A 55 -0.74 -2.49 5.52
C PHE A 55 -0.55 -1.16 4.76
N PHE A 56 -0.76 -0.02 5.43
CA PHE A 56 -0.60 1.30 4.80
C PHE A 56 0.85 1.59 4.42
N GLU A 57 1.83 1.23 5.27
CA GLU A 57 3.25 1.42 4.95
C GLU A 57 3.68 0.59 3.74
N LYS A 58 3.21 -0.67 3.63
CA LYS A 58 3.49 -1.52 2.46
C LYS A 58 2.90 -0.95 1.17
N LEU A 59 1.67 -0.43 1.25
CA LEU A 59 1.01 0.14 0.08
C LEU A 59 1.66 1.47 -0.33
N ASP A 60 2.02 2.31 0.65
CA ASP A 60 2.78 3.55 0.43
C ASP A 60 4.13 3.26 -0.23
N ASP A 61 4.86 2.24 0.24
CA ASP A 61 6.12 1.81 -0.37
C ASP A 61 5.92 1.35 -1.82
N ALA A 62 4.88 0.56 -2.09
CA ALA A 62 4.60 0.09 -3.44
C ALA A 62 4.33 1.25 -4.40
N ILE A 63 3.57 2.26 -3.96
CA ILE A 63 3.30 3.48 -4.72
C ILE A 63 4.59 4.27 -4.93
N TYR A 64 5.35 4.54 -3.85
CA TYR A 64 6.60 5.30 -3.91
C TYR A 64 7.63 4.66 -4.85
N GLN A 65 7.79 3.34 -4.79
CA GLN A 65 8.71 2.61 -5.68
C GLN A 65 8.26 2.71 -7.14
N SER A 66 6.95 2.62 -7.39
CA SER A 66 6.41 2.75 -8.75
C SER A 66 6.63 4.15 -9.33
N LEU A 67 6.65 5.20 -8.49
CA LEU A 67 6.89 6.59 -8.93
C LEU A 67 8.38 6.94 -9.06
N SER A 68 9.19 6.41 -8.14
CA SER A 68 10.63 6.69 -8.09
C SER A 68 11.39 5.89 -9.14
N ASN A 69 10.97 4.64 -9.38
CA ASN A 69 11.60 3.68 -10.28
C ASN A 69 10.55 3.05 -11.22
N PRO A 70 9.92 3.84 -12.11
CA PRO A 70 8.81 3.35 -12.92
C PRO A 70 9.27 2.27 -13.92
N LYS A 71 8.56 1.14 -13.93
CA LYS A 71 8.79 0.03 -14.87
C LYS A 71 7.72 0.02 -15.97
N PRO A 72 8.10 -0.22 -17.24
CA PRO A 72 7.12 -0.37 -18.32
C PRO A 72 6.07 -1.44 -17.99
N GLY A 73 4.81 -1.16 -18.34
CA GLY A 73 3.68 -2.08 -18.11
C GLY A 73 3.09 -2.08 -16.70
N CYS A 74 3.61 -1.28 -15.75
CA CYS A 74 3.09 -1.22 -14.37
C CYS A 74 2.13 -0.05 -14.08
N SER A 75 1.75 0.74 -15.09
CA SER A 75 0.86 1.92 -14.95
C SER A 75 -0.44 1.61 -14.21
N ASP A 76 -1.17 0.58 -14.65
CA ASP A 76 -2.51 0.31 -14.11
C ASP A 76 -2.46 -0.17 -12.66
N LYS A 77 -1.37 -0.87 -12.31
CA LYS A 77 -1.11 -1.27 -10.93
C LYS A 77 -0.88 -0.05 -10.04
N LEU A 78 -0.11 0.95 -10.50
CA LEU A 78 0.10 2.19 -9.75
C LEU A 78 -1.24 2.89 -9.45
N PHE A 79 -2.11 3.06 -10.44
CA PHE A 79 -3.43 3.66 -10.22
C PHE A 79 -4.29 2.83 -9.26
N THR A 80 -4.26 1.51 -9.40
CA THR A 80 -4.99 0.59 -8.49
C THR A 80 -4.50 0.72 -7.05
N ASP A 81 -3.18 0.78 -6.84
CA ASP A 81 -2.58 0.90 -5.52
C ASP A 81 -2.94 2.26 -4.88
N ILE A 82 -2.91 3.36 -5.66
CA ILE A 82 -3.34 4.70 -5.22
C ILE A 82 -4.82 4.72 -4.85
N ASP A 83 -5.69 4.18 -5.71
CA ASP A 83 -7.13 4.13 -5.46
C ASP A 83 -7.46 3.30 -4.21
N MET A 84 -6.76 2.17 -4.01
CA MET A 84 -6.89 1.35 -2.81
C MET A 84 -6.48 2.13 -1.57
N PHE A 85 -5.36 2.85 -1.62
CA PHE A 85 -4.88 3.66 -0.52
C PHE A 85 -5.89 4.75 -0.15
N HIS A 86 -6.36 5.50 -1.15
CA HIS A 86 -7.37 6.54 -1.00
C HIS A 86 -8.65 5.98 -0.36
N ASN A 87 -9.17 4.86 -0.88
CA ASN A 87 -10.39 4.23 -0.35
C ASN A 87 -10.23 3.76 1.10
N CYS A 88 -9.05 3.27 1.47
CA CYS A 88 -8.76 2.90 2.85
C CYS A 88 -8.74 4.14 3.77
N LEU A 89 -8.13 5.25 3.34
CA LEU A 89 -8.17 6.51 4.11
C LEU A 89 -9.59 7.07 4.23
N GLU A 90 -10.35 7.09 3.13
CA GLU A 90 -11.77 7.50 3.11
C GLU A 90 -12.63 6.67 4.07
N ARG A 91 -12.32 5.37 4.20
CA ARG A 91 -13.00 4.53 5.18
C ARG A 91 -12.65 4.94 6.61
N VAL A 92 -11.40 5.29 6.88
CA VAL A 92 -10.99 5.80 8.21
C VAL A 92 -11.68 7.12 8.52
N LYS A 93 -11.70 8.05 7.55
CA LYS A 93 -12.45 9.30 7.66
C LYS A 93 -13.92 9.04 8.03
N ARG A 94 -14.61 8.18 7.28
CA ARG A 94 -16.01 7.86 7.56
C ARG A 94 -16.23 7.28 8.95
N MET A 95 -15.42 6.29 9.35
CA MET A 95 -15.57 5.62 10.65
C MET A 95 -15.31 6.51 11.87
N TYR A 96 -14.40 7.49 11.75
CA TYR A 96 -13.89 8.21 12.91
C TYR A 96 -14.12 9.73 12.89
N LEU A 97 -14.37 10.35 11.73
CA LEU A 97 -14.80 11.75 11.63
C LEU A 97 -16.28 11.86 11.35
N ASP A 98 -16.76 11.17 10.32
CA ASP A 98 -18.17 11.26 9.92
C ASP A 98 -19.06 10.41 10.85
N MET A 99 -18.46 9.59 11.73
CA MET A 99 -19.12 8.69 12.68
C MET A 99 -20.04 7.67 11.99
N GLU A 100 -19.66 7.26 10.77
CA GLU A 100 -20.39 6.32 9.93
C GLU A 100 -19.72 4.94 9.87
N GLY A 101 -20.53 3.89 10.01
CA GLY A 101 -20.08 2.51 9.83
C GLY A 101 -19.39 1.89 11.05
N GLU A 102 -18.98 0.63 10.89
CA GLU A 102 -18.31 -0.14 11.94
C GLU A 102 -16.86 0.31 12.10
N LYS A 103 -16.45 0.65 13.33
CA LYS A 103 -15.06 1.04 13.64
C LYS A 103 -14.11 -0.15 13.54
N ILE A 104 -13.05 0.01 12.76
CA ILE A 104 -12.01 -1.01 12.58
C ILE A 104 -10.70 -0.48 13.16
N GLU A 105 -10.40 -0.86 14.40
CA GLU A 105 -9.25 -0.31 15.12
C GLU A 105 -7.91 -0.66 14.48
N SER A 106 -7.79 -1.85 13.86
CA SER A 106 -6.57 -2.23 13.12
C SER A 106 -6.28 -1.31 11.93
N LEU A 107 -7.31 -0.75 11.29
CA LEU A 107 -7.16 0.20 10.20
C LEU A 107 -6.71 1.55 10.74
N ARG A 108 -7.33 2.03 11.83
CA ARG A 108 -6.89 3.25 12.53
C ARG A 108 -5.44 3.14 13.00
N SER A 109 -5.08 2.07 13.69
CA SER A 109 -3.70 1.83 14.17
C SER A 109 -2.69 1.80 13.03
N SER A 110 -3.08 1.32 11.84
CA SER A 110 -2.20 1.35 10.67
C SER A 110 -1.99 2.77 10.13
N VAL A 111 -3.00 3.65 10.20
CA VAL A 111 -2.85 5.08 9.88
C VAL A 111 -1.99 5.79 10.92
N VAL A 112 -2.20 5.50 12.22
CA VAL A 112 -1.37 6.02 13.32
C VAL A 112 0.08 5.62 13.13
N LYS A 113 0.34 4.35 12.78
CA LYS A 113 1.69 3.87 12.50
C LYS A 113 2.29 4.64 11.32
N LEU A 114 1.58 4.78 10.19
CA LEU A 114 2.07 5.56 9.05
C LEU A 114 2.43 7.01 9.42
N TYR A 115 1.61 7.66 10.25
CA TYR A 115 1.91 9.02 10.72
C TYR A 115 3.19 9.05 11.56
N THR A 116 3.27 8.18 12.57
CA THR A 116 4.37 8.17 13.52
C THR A 116 5.70 7.75 12.90
N THR A 117 5.69 6.86 11.92
CA THR A 117 6.91 6.36 11.27
C THR A 117 7.36 7.21 10.08
N ARG A 118 6.43 7.85 9.34
CA ARG A 118 6.74 8.53 8.06
C ARG A 118 6.27 9.97 7.95
N GLY A 119 5.51 10.47 8.92
CA GLY A 119 4.83 11.76 8.85
C GLY A 119 3.64 11.79 7.88
N GLY A 120 3.23 10.63 7.36
CA GLY A 120 2.13 10.48 6.39
C GLY A 120 2.52 9.85 5.05
N PRO A 121 1.55 9.78 4.12
CA PRO A 121 1.75 9.17 2.81
C PRO A 121 2.92 9.83 2.08
N THR A 122 3.78 9.02 1.48
CA THR A 122 4.87 9.50 0.64
C THR A 122 4.33 10.00 -0.70
N PHE A 123 3.24 9.39 -1.19
CA PHE A 123 2.62 9.79 -2.45
C PHE A 123 2.21 11.27 -2.46
N THR A 124 1.61 11.81 -1.39
CA THR A 124 1.21 13.23 -1.33
C THR A 124 2.39 14.20 -1.33
N ARG A 125 3.58 13.72 -1.00
CA ARG A 125 4.81 14.52 -0.93
C ARG A 125 5.72 14.30 -2.12
N PHE A 126 5.38 13.36 -3.01
CA PHE A 126 6.19 13.06 -4.18
C PHE A 126 6.06 14.23 -5.18
N PRO A 127 7.16 14.86 -5.61
CA PRO A 127 7.09 16.06 -6.43
C PRO A 127 6.82 15.68 -7.90
N ILE A 128 5.58 15.33 -8.24
CA ILE A 128 5.19 14.92 -9.60
C ILE A 128 5.37 16.06 -10.61
N ASP A 129 5.18 17.31 -10.21
CA ASP A 129 5.25 18.49 -11.08
C ASP A 129 6.68 18.87 -11.50
N LYS A 130 7.69 18.26 -10.86
CA LYS A 130 9.07 18.43 -11.29
C LYS A 130 9.23 17.89 -12.72
N PRO A 131 9.73 18.70 -13.69
CA PRO A 131 9.80 18.29 -15.09
C PRO A 131 10.52 16.95 -15.33
N GLU A 132 11.58 16.67 -14.55
CA GLU A 132 12.33 15.43 -14.60
C GLU A 132 11.50 14.20 -14.19
N ASN A 133 10.66 14.34 -13.16
CA ASN A 133 9.77 13.27 -12.71
C ASN A 133 8.63 13.06 -13.69
N LYS A 134 7.99 14.14 -14.15
CA LYS A 134 6.94 14.08 -15.18
C LYS A 134 7.45 13.35 -16.43
N LYS A 135 8.61 13.77 -16.96
CA LYS A 135 9.21 13.15 -18.15
C LYS A 135 9.48 11.66 -17.92
N ARG A 136 10.11 11.29 -16.80
CA ARG A 136 10.42 9.89 -16.48
C ARG A 136 9.17 9.01 -16.42
N LEU A 137 8.10 9.49 -15.80
CA LEU A 137 6.83 8.76 -15.70
C LEU A 137 6.15 8.60 -17.06
N ILE A 138 6.10 9.67 -17.86
CA ILE A 138 5.56 9.64 -19.23
C ILE A 138 6.32 8.65 -20.10
N ASP A 139 7.66 8.70 -20.06
CA ASP A 139 8.51 7.84 -20.90
C ASP A 139 8.40 6.35 -20.51
N ALA A 140 8.36 6.06 -19.21
CA ALA A 140 8.31 4.70 -18.69
C ALA A 140 6.92 4.06 -18.85
N PHE A 141 5.86 4.80 -18.57
CA PHE A 141 4.49 4.28 -18.62
C PHE A 141 3.77 4.52 -19.96
N LYS A 142 4.42 5.23 -20.90
CA LYS A 142 3.82 5.65 -22.18
C LYS A 142 2.53 6.45 -21.97
N TRP A 143 2.53 7.32 -20.97
CA TRP A 143 1.39 8.15 -20.66
C TRP A 143 1.25 9.33 -21.62
N ASN A 144 0.00 9.77 -21.79
CA ASN A 144 -0.32 11.08 -22.34
C ASN A 144 -0.55 12.08 -21.19
N ASP A 145 -0.75 13.35 -21.54
CA ASP A 145 -1.03 14.40 -20.55
C ASP A 145 -2.30 14.14 -19.73
N ASP A 146 -3.31 13.46 -20.29
CA ASP A 146 -4.53 13.11 -19.55
C ASP A 146 -4.27 12.14 -18.40
N LYS A 147 -3.46 11.10 -18.63
CA LYS A 147 -3.05 10.16 -17.57
C LYS A 147 -2.21 10.83 -16.50
N PHE A 148 -1.35 11.76 -16.90
CA PHE A 148 -0.57 12.54 -15.96
C PHE A 148 -1.45 13.48 -15.13
N ARG A 149 -2.39 14.20 -15.77
CA ARG A 149 -3.39 15.03 -15.08
C ARG A 149 -4.20 14.22 -14.07
N LYS A 150 -4.63 13.00 -14.45
CA LYS A 150 -5.30 12.07 -13.52
C LYS A 150 -4.44 11.73 -12.30
N LEU A 151 -3.13 11.53 -12.47
CA LEU A 151 -2.23 11.28 -11.35
C LEU A 151 -2.18 12.49 -10.41
N SER A 152 -2.07 13.71 -10.95
CA SER A 152 -2.09 14.96 -10.17
C SER A 152 -3.39 15.12 -9.37
N GLU A 153 -4.55 14.91 -10.02
CA GLU A 153 -5.86 14.96 -9.35
C GLU A 153 -5.99 13.93 -8.21
N LEU A 154 -5.41 12.73 -8.38
CA LEU A 154 -5.41 11.71 -7.34
C LEU A 154 -4.50 12.08 -6.17
N GLN A 155 -3.36 12.72 -6.44
CA GLN A 155 -2.47 13.21 -5.40
C GLN A 155 -3.18 14.26 -4.53
N GLU A 156 -3.85 15.23 -5.14
CA GLU A 156 -4.63 16.26 -4.45
C GLU A 156 -5.78 15.67 -3.62
N LYS A 157 -6.54 14.73 -4.20
CA LYS A 157 -7.62 14.03 -3.47
C LYS A 157 -7.09 13.32 -2.24
N LEU A 158 -5.99 12.57 -2.38
CA LEU A 158 -5.41 11.83 -1.28
C LEU A 158 -4.82 12.76 -0.20
N GLU A 159 -4.23 13.89 -0.59
CA GLU A 159 -3.77 14.93 0.32
C GLU A 159 -4.92 15.51 1.16
N ASN A 160 -6.05 15.84 0.52
CA ASN A 160 -7.23 16.36 1.22
C ASN A 160 -7.78 15.38 2.26
N VAL A 161 -7.91 14.10 1.88
CA VAL A 161 -8.39 13.06 2.81
C VAL A 161 -7.38 12.83 3.94
N TRP A 162 -6.08 12.78 3.62
CA TRP A 162 -5.03 12.66 4.62
C TRP A 162 -5.06 13.81 5.62
N TYR A 163 -5.23 15.05 5.15
CA TYR A 163 -5.32 16.22 6.00
C TYR A 163 -6.52 16.14 6.96
N ALA A 164 -7.66 15.64 6.52
CA ALA A 164 -8.78 15.37 7.43
C ALA A 164 -8.42 14.29 8.46
N VAL A 165 -7.90 13.16 8.01
CA VAL A 165 -7.67 11.98 8.86
C VAL A 165 -6.55 12.16 9.89
N ARG A 166 -5.50 12.93 9.59
CA ARG A 166 -4.37 13.14 10.52
C ARG A 166 -4.80 13.75 11.85
N HIS A 167 -5.88 14.55 11.89
CA HIS A 167 -6.40 15.16 13.12
C HIS A 167 -7.07 14.17 14.09
N ILE A 168 -7.39 12.96 13.63
CA ILE A 168 -7.95 11.88 14.45
C ILE A 168 -6.82 11.08 15.13
N VAL A 169 -5.64 11.15 14.54
CA VAL A 169 -4.47 10.31 14.83
C VAL A 169 -3.46 11.03 15.72
N ILE A 170 -3.40 12.36 15.62
CA ILE A 170 -2.58 13.28 16.43
C ILE A 170 -3.44 13.85 17.55
#